data_AF-A0A399SJQ9-F1
#
_entry.id   AF-A0A399SJQ9-F1
#
_cell.length_a   1.000
_cell.length_b   1.000
_cell.length_c   1.000
_cell.angle_alpha   90.00
_cell.angle_beta   90.00
_cell.angle_gamma   90.00
#
_symmetry.space_group_name_H-M   'P 1'
#
loop_
_entity.id
_entity.type
_entity.pdbx_description
1 polymer ?
#
loop_
_entity_poly.entity_id
_entity_poly.type
_entity_poly.pdbx_seq_one_letter_code
_entity_poly.pdbx_strand_id
1 'polypeptide(L)'
;MNQADRALQASQARVYNFSAGPAVLPVEVLEQAKDEMVSWHGSGMSVMEMSHRGREFESILAAAFSDLRQLLAVPDNYEILFLQGGAIAENAIVPLNLMRRLSADAPKADYI
;
A
#
# COMPACT_ATOMS: atom_id res chain seq x y z
N MET A 1 0.10 -18.38 -28.31
CA MET A 1 -0.46 -17.06 -27.95
C MET A 1 0.60 -16.34 -27.13
N ASN A 2 1.08 -15.20 -27.60
CA ASN A 2 2.17 -14.49 -26.92
C ASN A 2 1.65 -13.71 -25.69
N GLN A 3 2.55 -13.16 -24.88
CA GLN A 3 2.19 -12.44 -23.64
C GLN A 3 1.37 -11.17 -23.91
N ALA A 4 1.62 -10.49 -25.03
CA ALA A 4 0.85 -9.33 -25.48
C ALA A 4 -0.58 -9.71 -25.92
N ASP A 5 -0.77 -10.86 -26.56
CA ASP A 5 -2.09 -11.38 -26.96
C ASP A 5 -2.95 -11.73 -25.74
N ARG A 6 -2.33 -12.28 -24.69
CA ARG A 6 -3.00 -12.57 -23.41
C ARG A 6 -3.40 -11.30 -22.67
N ALA A 7 -2.53 -10.30 -22.62
CA ALA A 7 -2.82 -9.00 -22.02
C ALA A 7 -3.96 -8.27 -22.77
N LEU A 8 -3.98 -8.34 -24.11
CA LEU A 8 -5.03 -7.75 -24.92
C LEU A 8 -6.38 -8.45 -24.70
N GLN A 9 -6.43 -9.78 -24.64
CA GLN A 9 -7.65 -10.53 -24.31
C GLN A 9 -8.15 -10.25 -22.88
N ALA A 10 -7.23 -10.17 -21.90
CA ALA A 10 -7.58 -9.82 -20.53
C ALA A 10 -8.18 -8.40 -20.44
N SER A 11 -7.80 -7.47 -21.31
CA SER A 11 -8.39 -6.13 -21.36
C SER A 11 -9.79 -6.09 -22.00
N GLN A 12 -10.04 -6.90 -23.05
CA GLN A 12 -11.30 -6.88 -23.81
C GLN A 12 -12.49 -7.51 -23.08
N ALA A 13 -12.24 -8.38 -22.09
CA ALA A 13 -13.28 -9.00 -21.26
C ALA A 13 -13.54 -8.26 -19.94
N ARG A 14 -12.82 -7.17 -19.66
CA ARG A 14 -12.95 -6.45 -18.39
C ARG A 14 -14.09 -5.45 -18.40
N VAL A 15 -14.82 -5.42 -17.29
CA VAL A 15 -15.88 -4.44 -17.05
C VAL A 15 -15.26 -3.04 -16.93
N TYR A 16 -15.92 -2.04 -17.50
CA TYR A 16 -15.60 -0.63 -17.21
C TYR A 16 -15.99 -0.31 -15.78
N ASN A 17 -15.03 -0.46 -14.86
CA ASN A 17 -15.24 -0.23 -13.44
C ASN A 17 -14.92 1.24 -13.10
N PHE A 18 -15.98 2.02 -12.90
CA PHE A 18 -15.94 3.42 -12.44
C PHE A 18 -16.21 3.56 -10.94
N SER A 19 -15.93 2.52 -10.14
CA SER A 19 -16.08 2.58 -8.68
C SER A 19 -15.21 3.68 -8.07
N ALA A 20 -15.77 4.39 -7.09
CA ALA A 20 -15.08 5.45 -6.35
C ALA A 20 -14.10 4.91 -5.28
N GLY A 21 -14.25 3.65 -4.87
CA GLY A 21 -13.44 3.04 -3.81
C GLY A 21 -14.11 1.81 -3.19
N PRO A 22 -13.45 0.62 -3.12
CA PRO A 22 -12.20 0.27 -3.81
C PRO A 22 -12.29 0.48 -5.34
N ALA A 23 -11.15 0.70 -6.00
CA ALA A 23 -11.07 1.11 -7.40
C ALA A 23 -10.27 0.12 -8.27
N VAL A 24 -10.11 0.43 -9.55
CA VAL A 24 -9.38 -0.39 -10.53
C VAL A 24 -7.88 -0.38 -10.25
N LEU A 25 -7.27 -1.56 -10.27
CA LEU A 25 -5.81 -1.74 -10.39
C LEU A 25 -5.39 -1.97 -11.85
N PRO A 26 -4.18 -1.53 -12.24
CA PRO A 26 -3.57 -1.88 -13.52
C PRO A 26 -3.54 -3.40 -13.75
N VAL A 27 -3.75 -3.85 -14.98
CA VAL A 27 -3.84 -5.29 -15.32
C VAL A 27 -2.51 -5.97 -15.02
N GLU A 28 -1.41 -5.34 -15.39
CA GLU A 28 -0.05 -5.80 -15.20
C GLU A 28 0.28 -6.10 -13.74
N VAL A 29 -0.22 -5.31 -12.80
CA VAL A 29 -0.03 -5.53 -11.35
C VAL A 29 -0.81 -6.76 -10.89
N LEU A 30 -2.04 -6.94 -11.38
CA LEU A 30 -2.85 -8.13 -11.05
C LEU A 30 -2.24 -9.40 -11.60
N GLU A 31 -1.74 -9.37 -12.84
CA GLU A 31 -1.08 -10.51 -13.47
C GLU A 31 0.21 -10.88 -12.73
N GLN A 32 1.03 -9.90 -12.35
CA GLN A 32 2.23 -10.14 -11.55
C GLN A 32 1.89 -10.76 -10.19
N ALA A 33 0.95 -10.16 -9.44
CA ALA A 33 0.53 -10.70 -8.14
C ALA A 33 -0.05 -12.12 -8.26
N LYS A 34 -0.78 -12.41 -9.34
CA LYS A 34 -1.33 -13.74 -9.63
C LYS A 34 -0.20 -14.75 -9.94
N ASP A 35 0.77 -14.37 -10.76
CA ASP A 35 1.90 -15.24 -11.13
C ASP A 35 2.82 -15.53 -9.93
N GLU A 36 2.95 -14.60 -8.99
CA GLU A 36 3.79 -14.72 -7.78
C GLU A 36 3.04 -15.25 -6.54
N MET A 37 1.72 -15.44 -6.62
CA MET A 37 0.84 -15.69 -5.46
C MET A 37 1.28 -16.87 -4.60
N VAL A 38 1.70 -17.97 -5.23
CA VAL A 38 2.07 -19.23 -4.57
C VAL A 38 3.54 -19.26 -4.16
N SER A 39 4.39 -18.54 -4.89
CA SER A 39 5.81 -18.45 -4.58
C SER A 39 6.37 -17.12 -5.06
N TRP A 40 6.59 -16.21 -4.11
CA TRP A 40 7.17 -14.91 -4.41
C TRP A 40 8.66 -15.08 -4.71
N HIS A 41 9.08 -14.72 -5.92
CA HIS A 41 10.48 -14.71 -6.37
C HIS A 41 11.25 -16.03 -6.10
N GLY A 42 10.56 -17.18 -6.19
CA GLY A 42 11.19 -18.49 -5.97
C GLY A 42 11.53 -18.81 -4.51
N SER A 43 11.00 -18.03 -3.54
CA SER A 43 11.17 -18.27 -2.11
C SER A 43 10.54 -19.58 -1.61
N GLY A 44 9.72 -20.23 -2.43
CA GLY A 44 8.90 -21.38 -2.03
C GLY A 44 7.72 -21.03 -1.12
N MET A 45 7.44 -19.74 -0.89
CA MET A 45 6.36 -19.27 0.00
C MET A 45 5.58 -18.12 -0.65
N SER A 46 4.29 -18.01 -0.33
CA SER A 46 3.52 -16.81 -0.65
C SER A 46 4.00 -15.62 0.17
N VAL A 47 3.88 -14.39 -0.37
CA VAL A 47 4.10 -13.16 0.41
C VAL A 47 3.22 -13.11 1.67
N MET A 48 2.04 -13.71 1.62
CA MET A 48 1.10 -13.77 2.75
C MET A 48 1.55 -14.68 3.89
N GLU A 49 2.50 -15.58 3.64
CA GLU A 49 3.05 -16.53 4.62
C GLU A 49 4.39 -16.07 5.19
N MET A 50 4.99 -15.03 4.60
CA MET A 50 6.28 -14.51 5.03
C MET A 50 6.20 -13.86 6.40
N SER A 51 7.27 -14.05 7.19
CA SER A 51 7.44 -13.24 8.39
C SER A 51 7.65 -11.78 8.00
N HIS A 52 6.95 -10.86 8.66
CA HIS A 52 7.15 -9.42 8.48
C HIS A 52 8.56 -8.92 8.90
N ARG A 53 9.34 -9.77 9.59
CA ARG A 53 10.76 -9.53 9.94
C ARG A 53 11.71 -10.43 9.15
N GLY A 54 11.20 -11.14 8.15
CA GLY A 54 12.00 -11.94 7.24
C GLY A 54 12.64 -11.05 6.18
N ARG A 55 13.82 -11.45 5.70
CA ARG A 55 14.60 -10.66 4.72
C ARG A 55 13.79 -10.39 3.45
N GLU A 56 12.99 -11.36 3.03
CA GLU A 56 12.12 -11.27 1.85
C GLU A 56 11.08 -10.15 2.04
N PHE A 57 10.33 -10.15 3.14
CA PHE A 57 9.33 -9.11 3.41
C PHE A 57 9.96 -7.73 3.67
N GLU A 58 11.07 -7.67 4.41
CA GLU A 58 11.81 -6.42 4.62
C GLU A 58 12.26 -5.79 3.31
N SER A 59 12.64 -6.61 2.31
CA SER A 59 13.01 -6.11 0.99
C SER A 59 11.82 -5.49 0.24
N ILE A 60 10.63 -6.07 0.35
CA ILE A 60 9.37 -5.53 -0.20
C ILE A 60 9.07 -4.18 0.46
N LEU A 61 9.16 -4.12 1.79
CA LEU A 61 8.88 -2.91 2.55
C LEU A 61 9.87 -1.79 2.23
N ALA A 62 11.16 -2.11 2.13
CA ALA A 62 12.21 -1.15 1.77
C ALA A 62 12.00 -0.58 0.37
N ALA A 63 11.64 -1.43 -0.60
CA ALA A 63 11.30 -0.99 -1.95
C ALA A 63 10.08 -0.06 -1.94
N ALA A 64 9.00 -0.43 -1.26
CA ALA A 64 7.79 0.40 -1.17
C ALA A 64 8.06 1.79 -0.55
N PHE A 65 8.90 1.88 0.49
CA PHE A 65 9.32 3.16 1.06
C PHE A 65 10.15 3.99 0.09
N SER A 66 11.14 3.37 -0.58
CA SER A 66 12.00 4.03 -1.56
C SER A 66 11.18 4.59 -2.73
N ASP A 67 10.31 3.76 -3.30
CA ASP A 67 9.47 4.11 -4.44
C ASP A 67 8.53 5.27 -4.10
N LEU A 68 7.86 5.22 -2.94
CA LEU A 68 6.95 6.29 -2.52
C LEU A 68 7.70 7.60 -2.24
N ARG A 69 8.85 7.53 -1.56
CA ARG A 69 9.69 8.70 -1.29
C ARG A 69 10.16 9.34 -2.59
N GLN A 70 10.63 8.54 -3.55
CA GLN A 70 11.07 9.02 -4.84
C GLN A 70 9.93 9.62 -5.66
N LEU A 71 8.80 8.90 -5.76
CA LEU A 71 7.64 9.32 -6.56
C LEU A 71 7.05 10.66 -6.09
N LEU A 72 6.97 10.87 -4.77
CA LEU A 72 6.41 12.07 -4.18
C LEU A 72 7.46 13.12 -3.79
N ALA A 73 8.74 12.85 -4.06
CA ALA A 73 9.88 13.68 -3.65
C ALA A 73 9.84 14.08 -2.15
N VAL A 74 9.55 13.11 -1.27
CA VAL A 74 9.46 13.34 0.17
C VAL A 74 10.86 13.67 0.71
N PRO A 75 11.05 14.78 1.46
CA PRO A 75 12.37 15.16 1.99
C PRO A 75 12.75 14.36 3.25
N ASP A 76 14.04 14.29 3.55
CA ASP A 76 14.60 13.41 4.61
C ASP A 76 14.14 13.76 6.04
N ASN A 77 13.60 14.96 6.25
CA ASN A 77 13.06 15.37 7.54
C ASN A 77 11.58 14.97 7.77
N TYR A 78 11.03 14.13 6.89
CA TYR A 78 9.70 13.53 7.03
C TYR A 78 9.80 12.01 7.06
N GLU A 79 8.95 11.36 7.84
CA GLU A 79 8.82 9.90 7.89
C GLU A 79 7.57 9.44 7.13
N ILE A 80 7.67 8.26 6.51
CA ILE A 80 6.55 7.59 5.85
C ILE A 80 6.08 6.47 6.78
N LEU A 81 4.76 6.35 6.98
CA LEU A 81 4.16 5.31 7.83
C LEU A 81 3.10 4.54 7.04
N PHE A 82 3.15 3.21 7.09
CA PHE A 82 2.08 2.33 6.61
C PHE A 82 1.20 1.92 7.79
N LEU A 83 0.04 2.58 7.93
CA LEU A 83 -0.87 2.38 9.07
C LEU A 83 -2.18 1.72 8.63
N GLN A 84 -2.77 0.92 9.52
CA GLN A 84 -4.09 0.33 9.34
C GLN A 84 -5.21 1.28 9.78
N GLY A 85 -6.46 0.98 9.42
CA GLY A 85 -7.64 1.78 9.80
C GLY A 85 -8.10 2.79 8.74
N GLY A 86 -7.30 2.99 7.69
CA GLY A 86 -7.63 3.87 6.57
C GLY A 86 -7.78 5.34 6.97
N ALA A 87 -8.18 6.19 6.02
CA ALA A 87 -8.33 7.62 6.24
C ALA A 87 -9.32 7.97 7.37
N ILE A 88 -10.30 7.10 7.64
CA ILE A 88 -11.28 7.32 8.71
C ILE A 88 -10.62 7.25 10.09
N ALA A 89 -9.69 6.32 10.31
CA ALA A 89 -8.96 6.24 11.58
C ALA A 89 -8.10 7.48 11.83
N GLU A 90 -7.56 8.08 10.76
CA GLU A 90 -6.73 9.29 10.86
C GLU A 90 -7.51 10.50 11.40
N ASN A 91 -8.84 10.53 11.24
CA ASN A 91 -9.68 11.56 11.88
C ASN A 91 -9.55 11.57 13.41
N ALA A 92 -9.17 10.43 14.02
CA ALA A 92 -8.88 10.33 15.45
C ALA A 92 -7.37 10.37 15.74
N ILE A 93 -6.54 9.66 14.97
CA ILE A 93 -5.09 9.56 15.20
C ILE A 93 -4.42 10.95 15.14
N VAL A 94 -4.77 11.77 14.13
CA VAL A 94 -4.19 13.10 13.94
C VAL A 94 -4.43 14.03 15.15
N PRO A 95 -5.68 14.30 15.60
CA PRO A 95 -5.90 15.17 16.76
C PRO A 95 -5.34 14.61 18.07
N LEU A 96 -5.37 13.28 18.27
CA LEU A 96 -4.78 12.64 19.46
C LEU A 96 -3.26 12.89 19.58
N ASN A 97 -2.55 12.98 18.44
CA ASN A 97 -1.10 13.18 18.42
C ASN A 97 -0.68 14.65 18.31
N LEU A 98 -1.43 15.49 17.59
CA LEU A 98 -0.95 16.81 17.18
C LEU A 98 -1.64 17.99 17.87
N MET A 99 -2.84 17.85 18.43
CA MET A 99 -3.60 19.01 18.92
C MET A 99 -2.87 19.78 20.03
N ARG A 100 -2.17 19.09 20.92
CA ARG A 100 -1.37 19.72 22.00
C ARG A 100 -0.10 20.42 21.50
N ARG A 101 0.30 20.22 20.24
CA ARG A 101 1.39 20.98 19.62
C ARG A 101 0.95 22.39 19.19
N LEU A 102 -0.35 22.64 19.08
CA LEU A 102 -0.89 23.96 18.68
C LEU A 102 -0.92 24.94 19.86
N SER A 103 -1.25 24.48 21.06
CA SER A 103 -1.23 25.27 22.29
C SER A 103 -1.14 24.36 23.52
N ALA A 104 -0.48 24.82 24.57
CA ALA A 104 -0.47 24.14 25.87
C ALA A 104 -1.87 24.06 26.51
N ASP A 105 -2.73 25.03 26.19
CA ASP A 105 -4.12 25.12 26.67
C ASP A 105 -5.13 24.41 25.74
N ALA A 106 -4.65 23.78 24.66
CA ALA A 106 -5.54 23.04 23.76
C ALA A 106 -6.24 21.90 24.51
N PRO A 107 -7.54 21.66 24.26
CA PRO A 107 -8.27 20.58 24.91
C PRO A 107 -7.60 19.22 24.59
N LYS A 108 -7.71 18.26 25.50
CA LYS A 108 -7.23 16.89 25.28
C LYS A 108 -8.24 16.18 24.37
N ALA A 109 -7.78 15.62 23.24
CA ALA A 109 -8.59 14.68 22.48
C ALA A 109 -8.66 13.37 23.29
N ASP A 110 -9.86 12.82 23.38
CA ASP A 110 -10.09 11.51 23.97
C ASP A 110 -11.05 10.74 23.07
N TYR A 111 -11.02 9.42 23.18
CA TYR A 111 -12.00 8.54 22.57
C TYR A 111 -13.13 8.33 23.57
N ILE A 112 -14.38 8.56 23.15
CA ILE A 112 -15.59 8.18 23.91
C ILE A 112 -16.03 6.80 23.44
#